data_AF-A0A958DYT8-F1
#
_entry.id   AF-A0A958DYT8-F1
#
_cell.length_a   1.000
_cell.length_b   1.000
_cell.length_c   1.000
_cell.angle_alpha   90.00
_cell.angle_beta   90.00
_cell.angle_gamma   90.00
#
_symmetry.space_group_name_H-M   'P 1'
#
loop_
_entity.id
_entity.type
_entity.pdbx_description
1 polymer ?
#
loop_
_entity_poly.entity_id
_entity_poly.type
_entity_poly.pdbx_seq_one_letter_code
_entity_poly.pdbx_strand_id
1 'polypeptide(L)'
;MTRNLLKISMLLILILLISAGCSKDSTEPDHTHADAEGLTLTLNGVEVVRIEEGAITGGISVSAGTETALISLQFLDHDGDEFVPDDEDYSLGYSFANGDIAEWEQHSEDGKYRFHVVGKAAGSTTLTLELLHGDHADYQSPPIPVTVTQ
;
A
#
# COMPACT_ATOMS: atom_id res chain seq x y z
N MET A 1 -5.62 -65.34 -29.28
CA MET A 1 -5.29 -65.05 -27.86
C MET A 1 -3.78 -64.83 -27.83
N THR A 2 -3.26 -63.62 -27.74
CA THR A 2 -3.23 -62.75 -26.55
C THR A 2 -3.20 -61.28 -26.99
N ARG A 3 -4.09 -60.49 -26.38
CA ARG A 3 -4.36 -59.09 -26.66
C ARG A 3 -3.43 -58.22 -25.83
N ASN A 4 -2.86 -57.17 -26.40
CA ASN A 4 -2.68 -55.85 -25.77
C ASN A 4 -2.15 -55.76 -24.33
N LEU A 5 -1.20 -56.61 -23.91
CA LEU A 5 -0.53 -56.43 -22.60
C LEU A 5 0.74 -55.58 -22.68
N LEU A 6 1.23 -55.24 -23.89
CA LEU A 6 2.43 -54.42 -24.06
C LEU A 6 2.16 -52.90 -24.07
N LYS A 7 0.91 -52.45 -23.94
CA LYS A 7 0.54 -51.03 -23.93
C LYS A 7 0.05 -50.51 -22.57
N ILE A 8 0.07 -51.35 -21.53
CA ILE A 8 -0.31 -50.97 -20.16
C ILE A 8 0.93 -50.85 -19.26
N SER A 9 2.12 -51.17 -19.77
CA SER A 9 3.39 -50.97 -19.04
C SER A 9 4.03 -49.59 -19.28
N MET A 10 3.42 -48.73 -20.11
CA MET A 10 3.92 -47.38 -20.43
C MET A 10 2.92 -46.30 -19.98
N LEU A 11 2.31 -46.47 -18.80
CA LEU A 11 1.45 -45.46 -18.18
C LEU A 11 1.64 -45.36 -16.66
N LEU A 12 2.74 -45.90 -16.12
CA LEU A 12 2.97 -45.99 -14.67
C LEU A 12 4.41 -45.63 -14.24
N ILE A 13 5.05 -44.71 -14.97
CA ILE A 13 6.38 -44.13 -14.64
C ILE A 13 6.32 -42.59 -14.57
N LEU A 14 5.13 -41.98 -14.51
CA LEU A 14 4.98 -40.51 -14.46
C LEU A 14 5.05 -39.90 -13.06
N ILE A 15 5.26 -40.68 -12.00
CA ILE A 15 5.19 -40.14 -10.63
C ILE A 15 6.36 -40.71 -9.86
N LEU A 16 7.47 -39.96 -9.81
CA LEU A 16 8.43 -39.84 -8.69
C LEU A 16 9.68 -39.10 -9.20
N LEU A 17 9.54 -37.81 -9.50
CA LEU A 17 10.66 -36.87 -9.39
C LEU A 17 10.25 -35.89 -8.30
N ILE A 18 10.56 -36.30 -7.08
CA ILE A 18 10.41 -35.53 -5.86
C ILE A 18 11.29 -34.30 -6.03
N SER A 19 10.66 -33.13 -6.16
CA SER A 19 11.33 -31.86 -5.99
C SER A 19 11.94 -31.86 -4.59
N ALA A 20 13.26 -31.92 -4.51
CA ALA A 20 13.99 -31.45 -3.35
C ALA A 20 13.73 -29.93 -3.28
N GLY A 21 12.57 -29.57 -2.73
CA GLY A 21 12.33 -28.22 -2.26
C GLY A 21 13.32 -28.01 -1.12
N CYS A 22 14.33 -27.17 -1.34
CA CYS A 22 15.18 -26.72 -0.26
C CYS A 22 14.28 -26.10 0.81
N SER A 23 14.24 -26.73 1.98
CA SER A 23 13.77 -26.12 3.21
C SER A 23 14.66 -24.90 3.45
N LYS A 24 14.12 -23.72 3.18
CA LYS A 24 14.69 -22.45 3.63
C LYS A 24 14.49 -22.41 5.15
N ASP A 25 15.44 -23.02 5.85
CA ASP A 25 15.62 -22.94 7.29
C ASP A 25 16.38 -21.64 7.56
N SER A 26 15.62 -20.61 7.90
CA SER A 26 16.12 -19.37 8.47
C SER A 26 15.09 -18.96 9.49
N THR A 27 15.27 -19.42 10.73
CA THR A 27 14.59 -18.85 11.89
C THR A 27 15.16 -17.45 12.14
N GLU A 28 14.81 -16.52 11.27
CA GLU A 28 14.66 -15.14 11.70
C GLU A 28 13.38 -15.09 12.56
N PRO A 29 13.33 -14.28 13.63
CA PRO A 29 12.05 -13.97 14.24
C PRO A 29 11.10 -13.51 13.14
N ASP A 30 9.88 -14.06 13.16
CA ASP A 30 8.78 -13.72 12.27
C ASP A 30 8.41 -12.24 12.49
N HIS A 31 9.22 -11.34 11.92
CA HIS A 31 8.87 -9.95 11.76
C HIS A 31 7.83 -9.95 10.65
N THR A 32 6.56 -9.89 11.04
CA THR A 32 5.45 -9.71 10.11
C THR A 32 5.70 -8.40 9.37
N HIS A 33 6.27 -8.49 8.16
CA HIS A 33 6.37 -7.35 7.27
C HIS A 33 4.95 -6.89 6.94
N ALA A 34 4.71 -5.59 7.05
CA ALA A 34 3.50 -4.99 6.54
C ALA A 34 3.63 -4.89 5.02
N ASP A 35 3.24 -5.97 4.33
CA ASP A 35 3.35 -6.12 2.88
C ASP A 35 2.29 -5.29 2.14
N ALA A 36 2.41 -3.96 2.23
CA ALA A 36 1.53 -3.04 1.51
C ALA A 36 1.88 -3.04 0.01
N GLU A 37 0.89 -3.29 -0.83
CA GLU A 37 0.98 -3.19 -2.29
C GLU A 37 0.21 -1.97 -2.85
N GLY A 38 -0.61 -1.34 -2.01
CA GLY A 38 -1.43 -0.19 -2.38
C GLY A 38 -1.93 0.60 -1.18
N LEU A 39 -2.83 1.56 -1.44
CA LEU A 39 -3.54 2.30 -0.38
C LEU A 39 -4.85 2.91 -0.86
N THR A 40 -5.71 3.24 0.09
CA THR A 40 -6.90 4.08 -0.10
C THR A 40 -6.82 5.29 0.82
N LEU A 41 -7.31 6.44 0.32
CA LEU A 41 -7.55 7.63 1.14
C LEU A 41 -9.04 7.94 1.14
N THR A 42 -9.59 8.06 2.34
CA THR A 42 -11.01 8.32 2.56
C THR A 42 -11.19 9.65 3.27
N LEU A 43 -11.94 10.57 2.66
CA LEU A 43 -12.26 11.88 3.23
C LEU A 43 -13.75 11.88 3.61
N ASN A 44 -14.06 12.03 4.90
CA ASN A 44 -15.44 11.94 5.43
C ASN A 44 -16.19 10.65 5.03
N GLY A 45 -15.50 9.50 5.00
CA GLY A 45 -16.10 8.22 4.62
C GLY A 45 -16.28 8.02 3.11
N VAL A 46 -15.82 8.96 2.29
CA VAL A 46 -15.79 8.83 0.82
C VAL A 46 -14.37 8.60 0.35
N GLU A 47 -14.14 7.49 -0.36
CA GLU A 47 -12.85 7.22 -1.02
C GLU A 47 -12.57 8.31 -2.06
N VAL A 48 -11.44 8.99 -1.93
CA VAL A 48 -10.98 10.06 -2.84
C VAL A 48 -9.71 9.68 -3.59
N VAL A 49 -8.95 8.70 -3.09
CA VAL A 49 -7.78 8.13 -3.75
C VAL A 49 -7.78 6.62 -3.55
N ARG A 50 -7.44 5.89 -4.61
CA ARG A 50 -7.08 4.48 -4.55
C ARG A 50 -5.86 4.23 -5.42
N ILE A 51 -4.90 3.52 -4.85
CA ILE A 51 -3.69 3.04 -5.51
C ILE A 51 -3.69 1.52 -5.41
N GLU A 52 -3.77 0.86 -6.55
CA GLU A 52 -3.90 -0.59 -6.63
C GLU A 52 -3.35 -1.07 -7.98
N GLU A 53 -2.60 -2.16 -8.00
CA GLU A 53 -1.96 -2.72 -9.20
C GLU A 53 -1.16 -1.68 -10.03
N GLY A 54 -0.56 -0.70 -9.36
CA GLY A 54 0.22 0.38 -9.98
C GLY A 54 -0.61 1.48 -10.67
N ALA A 55 -1.93 1.44 -10.59
CA ALA A 55 -2.81 2.50 -11.06
C ALA A 55 -3.18 3.45 -9.90
N ILE A 56 -3.24 4.76 -10.18
CA ILE A 56 -3.78 5.76 -9.26
C ILE A 56 -5.12 6.23 -9.79
N THR A 57 -6.15 6.23 -8.95
CA THR A 57 -7.42 6.87 -9.22
C THR A 57 -7.68 7.98 -8.21
N GLY A 58 -8.32 9.06 -8.67
CA GLY A 58 -8.69 10.20 -7.82
C GLY A 58 -7.53 11.16 -7.48
N GLY A 59 -7.69 11.87 -6.37
CA GLY A 59 -6.78 12.91 -5.91
C GLY A 59 -7.38 13.72 -4.76
N ILE A 60 -6.55 14.51 -4.08
CA ILE A 60 -6.97 15.38 -2.98
C ILE A 60 -7.28 16.77 -3.55
N SER A 61 -8.40 17.37 -3.13
CA SER A 61 -8.77 18.75 -3.46
C SER A 61 -9.06 19.55 -2.19
N VAL A 62 -8.53 20.77 -2.13
CA VAL A 62 -8.69 21.68 -0.98
C VAL A 62 -8.69 23.14 -1.46
N SER A 63 -9.35 24.05 -0.75
CA SER A 63 -9.29 25.48 -1.06
C SER A 63 -8.09 26.14 -0.38
N ALA A 64 -7.49 27.14 -1.04
CA ALA A 64 -6.42 27.94 -0.46
C ALA A 64 -6.88 28.63 0.84
N GLY A 65 -6.04 28.56 1.87
CA GLY A 65 -6.34 29.06 3.21
C GLY A 65 -7.25 28.15 4.06
N THR A 66 -7.53 26.93 3.60
CA THR A 66 -8.33 25.93 4.33
C THR A 66 -7.61 24.59 4.42
N GLU A 67 -8.08 23.73 5.31
CA GLU A 67 -7.68 22.32 5.39
C GLU A 67 -8.80 21.41 4.87
N THR A 68 -8.44 20.20 4.44
CA THR A 68 -9.40 19.14 4.18
C THR A 68 -10.11 18.72 5.46
N ALA A 69 -11.25 18.03 5.33
CA ALA A 69 -11.70 17.18 6.44
C ALA A 69 -10.67 16.06 6.72
N LEU A 70 -10.83 15.38 7.85
CA LEU A 70 -9.92 14.30 8.25
C LEU A 70 -9.89 13.22 7.17
N ILE A 71 -8.68 12.95 6.68
CA ILE A 71 -8.38 11.90 5.72
C ILE A 71 -7.95 10.66 6.51
N SER A 72 -8.57 9.52 6.23
CA SER A 72 -8.14 8.22 6.72
C SER A 72 -7.39 7.45 5.65
N LEU A 73 -6.21 6.95 6.00
CA LEU A 73 -5.40 6.06 5.16
C LEU A 73 -5.63 4.61 5.57
N GLN A 74 -5.80 3.75 4.59
CA GLN A 74 -5.68 2.29 4.72
C GLN A 74 -4.68 1.80 3.67
N PHE A 75 -3.77 0.91 4.03
CA PHE A 75 -2.94 0.19 3.07
C PHE A 75 -3.74 -0.97 2.47
N LEU A 76 -3.33 -1.44 1.31
CA LEU A 76 -3.87 -2.64 0.67
C LEU A 76 -2.80 -3.72 0.67
N ASP A 77 -3.16 -4.93 1.07
CA ASP A 77 -2.29 -6.10 0.95
C ASP A 77 -2.34 -6.71 -0.46
N HIS A 78 -1.68 -7.85 -0.64
CA HIS A 78 -1.65 -8.59 -1.91
C HIS A 78 -3.03 -9.04 -2.41
N ASP A 79 -3.97 -9.29 -1.50
CA ASP A 79 -5.33 -9.70 -1.85
C ASP A 79 -6.26 -8.50 -2.08
N GLY A 80 -5.75 -7.28 -1.90
CA GLY A 80 -6.50 -6.03 -2.00
C GLY A 80 -7.32 -5.72 -0.74
N ASP A 81 -7.05 -6.42 0.36
CA ASP A 81 -7.73 -6.19 1.64
C ASP A 81 -7.10 -4.99 2.35
N GLU A 82 -7.96 -4.16 2.97
CA GLU A 82 -7.54 -2.96 3.67
C GLU A 82 -6.98 -3.27 5.06
N PHE A 83 -5.84 -2.66 5.39
CA PHE A 83 -5.23 -2.79 6.71
C PHE A 83 -4.47 -1.53 7.15
N VAL A 84 -4.16 -1.47 8.44
CA VAL A 84 -3.12 -0.60 9.02
C VAL A 84 -2.30 -1.44 9.99
N PRO A 85 -0.97 -1.28 10.04
CA PRO A 85 -0.15 -1.98 11.01
C PRO A 85 -0.52 -1.59 12.45
N ASP A 86 -0.62 -2.59 13.31
CA ASP A 86 -0.89 -2.44 14.74
C ASP A 86 0.38 -2.32 15.59
N ASP A 87 1.55 -2.66 15.04
CA ASP A 87 2.85 -2.53 15.68
C ASP A 87 3.31 -1.05 15.78
N GLU A 88 3.95 -0.72 16.90
CA GLU A 88 4.46 0.61 17.20
C GLU A 88 5.68 0.99 16.34
N ASP A 89 6.42 0.00 15.85
CA ASP A 89 7.64 0.19 15.03
C ASP A 89 7.34 0.73 13.63
N TYR A 90 6.07 0.68 13.19
CA TYR A 90 5.63 1.31 11.95
C TYR A 90 5.28 2.79 12.12
N SER A 91 5.58 3.62 11.13
CA SER A 91 5.17 5.02 11.10
C SER A 91 4.79 5.49 9.71
N LEU A 92 4.12 6.64 9.62
CA LEU A 92 3.71 7.25 8.36
C LEU A 92 4.69 8.34 7.95
N GLY A 93 5.39 8.13 6.85
CA GLY A 93 6.18 9.16 6.17
C GLY A 93 5.35 9.92 5.15
N TYR A 94 5.68 11.18 4.92
CA TYR A 94 5.03 12.01 3.89
C TYR A 94 6.01 13.00 3.26
N SER A 95 5.77 13.34 1.99
CA SER A 95 6.44 14.47 1.35
C SER A 95 5.58 15.10 0.27
N PHE A 96 5.65 16.43 0.16
CA PHE A 96 5.05 17.17 -0.95
C PHE A 96 6.12 17.55 -1.97
N ALA A 97 5.85 17.35 -3.27
CA ALA A 97 6.75 17.80 -4.33
C ALA A 97 6.94 19.33 -4.32
N ASN A 98 5.91 20.07 -3.90
CA ASN A 98 5.97 21.49 -3.64
C ASN A 98 5.15 21.85 -2.39
N GLY A 99 5.85 22.16 -1.30
CA GLY A 99 5.27 22.56 0.00
C GLY A 99 4.80 24.01 0.07
N ASP A 100 5.00 24.81 -0.98
CA ASP A 100 4.42 26.16 -1.08
C ASP A 100 2.95 26.12 -1.54
N ILE A 101 2.51 25.00 -2.13
CA ILE A 101 1.15 24.80 -2.64
C ILE A 101 0.26 24.13 -1.59
N ALA A 102 0.73 23.04 -0.98
CA ALA A 102 0.00 22.33 0.06
C ALA A 102 0.94 21.85 1.17
N GLU A 103 0.38 21.63 2.36
CA GLU A 103 1.11 21.26 3.56
C GLU A 103 0.39 20.15 4.33
N TRP A 104 1.16 19.38 5.08
CA TRP A 104 0.67 18.34 5.96
C TRP A 104 0.23 18.93 7.30
N GLU A 105 -0.91 18.49 7.82
CA GLU A 105 -1.32 18.77 9.19
C GLU A 105 -1.86 17.50 9.84
N GLN A 106 -1.50 17.25 11.09
CA GLN A 106 -1.99 16.11 11.87
C GLN A 106 -2.03 16.52 13.34
N HIS A 107 -3.15 16.24 14.01
CA HIS A 107 -3.34 16.50 15.43
C HIS A 107 -3.11 15.22 16.23
N SER A 108 -2.80 15.35 17.52
CA SER A 108 -2.45 14.20 18.38
C SER A 108 -3.59 13.17 18.51
N GLU A 109 -4.82 13.63 18.39
CA GLU A 109 -6.07 12.89 18.49
C GLU A 109 -6.46 12.15 17.20
N ASP A 110 -5.84 12.51 16.07
CA ASP A 110 -6.12 11.87 14.78
C ASP A 110 -5.58 10.44 14.75
N GLY A 111 -4.54 10.13 15.53
CA GLY A 111 -3.86 8.84 15.45
C GLY A 111 -3.03 8.70 14.16
N LYS A 112 -2.24 7.61 14.12
CA LYS A 112 -1.07 7.46 13.24
C LYS A 112 -1.36 7.61 11.74
N TYR A 113 -2.48 7.05 11.27
CA TYR A 113 -2.82 6.95 9.84
C TYR A 113 -3.97 7.86 9.40
N ARG A 114 -4.15 8.99 10.08
CA ARG A 114 -5.16 9.99 9.72
C ARG A 114 -4.55 11.39 9.76
N PHE A 115 -4.93 12.25 8.82
CA PHE A 115 -4.30 13.56 8.63
C PHE A 115 -5.19 14.53 7.86
N HIS A 116 -4.74 15.77 7.78
CA HIS A 116 -5.30 16.86 6.99
C HIS A 116 -4.30 17.33 5.94
N VAL A 117 -4.81 17.87 4.83
CA VAL A 117 -4.01 18.61 3.86
C VAL A 117 -4.46 20.07 3.87
N VAL A 118 -3.52 20.97 4.11
CA VAL A 118 -3.74 22.42 4.11
C VAL A 118 -3.42 22.98 2.73
N GLY A 119 -4.36 23.68 2.11
CA GLY A 119 -4.12 24.42 0.87
C GLY A 119 -3.48 25.77 1.15
N LYS A 120 -2.26 26.02 0.64
CA LYS A 120 -1.53 27.28 0.86
C LYS A 120 -1.71 28.28 -0.27
N ALA A 121 -1.57 27.80 -1.51
CA ALA A 121 -1.71 28.63 -2.70
C ALA A 121 -2.35 27.82 -3.82
N ALA A 122 -3.21 28.46 -4.61
CA ALA A 122 -3.86 27.78 -5.73
C ALA A 122 -2.84 27.24 -6.75
N GLY A 123 -3.07 26.02 -7.21
CA GLY A 123 -2.14 25.29 -8.05
C GLY A 123 -2.27 23.78 -7.87
N SER A 124 -1.26 23.05 -8.35
CA SER A 124 -1.19 21.59 -8.20
C SER A 124 0.19 21.17 -7.70
N THR A 125 0.19 20.17 -6.82
CA THR A 125 1.38 19.51 -6.30
C THR A 125 1.09 18.01 -6.19
N THR A 126 2.03 17.23 -5.68
CA THR A 126 1.80 15.82 -5.39
C THR A 126 2.24 15.49 -3.97
N LEU A 127 1.52 14.57 -3.34
CA LEU A 127 1.83 13.98 -2.05
C LEU A 127 2.37 12.56 -2.27
N THR A 128 3.47 12.23 -1.62
CA THR A 128 4.00 10.86 -1.52
C THR A 128 3.84 10.41 -0.08
N LEU A 129 3.36 9.18 0.12
CA LEU A 129 3.15 8.57 1.42
C LEU A 129 4.03 7.33 1.55
N GLU A 130 4.58 7.10 2.73
CA GLU A 130 5.48 5.98 3.00
C GLU A 130 5.00 5.21 4.24
N LEU A 131 4.98 3.89 4.15
CA LEU A 131 4.93 3.04 5.33
C LEU A 131 6.36 2.78 5.78
N LEU A 132 6.76 3.42 6.87
CA LEU A 132 8.11 3.29 7.42
C LEU A 132 8.14 2.20 8.48
N HIS A 133 9.22 1.42 8.50
CA HIS A 133 9.57 0.47 9.54
C HIS A 133 10.98 0.78 10.02
N GLY A 134 11.09 1.39 11.21
CA GLY A 134 12.37 1.91 11.71
C GLY A 134 12.93 3.02 10.81
N ASP A 135 14.00 2.72 10.06
CA ASP A 135 14.76 3.69 9.25
C ASP A 135 14.57 3.53 7.73
N HIS A 136 13.72 2.60 7.29
CA HIS A 136 13.44 2.35 5.88
C HIS A 136 11.93 2.36 5.61
N ALA A 137 11.58 2.55 4.33
CA ALA A 137 10.21 2.43 3.85
C ALA A 137 9.98 1.00 3.34
N ASP A 138 9.00 0.32 3.92
CA ASP A 138 8.49 -0.97 3.43
C ASP A 138 7.56 -0.74 2.22
N TYR A 139 6.90 0.41 2.17
CA TYR A 139 6.11 0.86 1.03
C TYR A 139 6.29 2.35 0.78
N GLN A 140 6.28 2.73 -0.49
CA GLN A 140 6.24 4.12 -0.94
C GLN A 140 5.20 4.26 -2.05
N SER A 141 4.24 5.16 -1.84
CA SER A 141 3.21 5.43 -2.83
C SER A 141 3.81 6.09 -4.08
N PRO A 142 3.21 5.87 -5.27
CA PRO A 142 3.44 6.80 -6.36
C PRO A 142 2.87 8.20 -6.01
N PRO A 143 3.25 9.27 -6.74
CA PRO A 143 2.86 10.63 -6.41
C PRO A 143 1.34 10.86 -6.56
N ILE A 144 0.66 11.09 -5.44
CA ILE A 144 -0.78 11.33 -5.36
C ILE A 144 -1.09 12.78 -5.79
N PRO A 145 -1.97 13.01 -6.76
CA PRO A 145 -2.33 14.36 -7.17
C PRO A 145 -3.01 15.16 -6.06
N VAL A 146 -2.55 16.39 -5.85
CA VAL A 146 -3.17 17.36 -4.93
C VAL A 146 -3.45 18.64 -5.71
N THR A 147 -4.70 19.10 -5.68
CA THR A 147 -5.13 20.35 -6.31
C THR A 147 -5.63 21.33 -5.26
N VAL A 148 -5.08 22.54 -5.29
CA VAL A 148 -5.52 23.64 -4.44
C VAL A 148 -6.28 24.63 -5.29
N THR A 149 -7.56 24.83 -4.97
CA THR A 149 -8.41 25.81 -5.64
C THR A 149 -8.36 27.16 -4.93
N GLN A 150 -8.85 28.20 -5.60
CA GLN A 150 -9.04 29.52 -5.00
C GLN A 150 -10.14 29.53 -3.93
#